data_AF-A0A7D6ZET6-F1
#
_entry.id   AF-A0A7D6ZET6-F1
#
_cell.length_a   1.000
_cell.length_b   1.000
_cell.length_c   1.000
_cell.angle_alpha   90.00
_cell.angle_beta   90.00
_cell.angle_gamma   90.00
#
_symmetry.space_group_name_H-M   'P 1'
#
loop_
_entity.id
_entity.type
_entity.pdbx_description
1 polymer ?
#
loop_
_entity_poly.entity_id
_entity_poly.type
_entity_poly.pdbx_seq_one_letter_code
_entity_poly.pdbx_strand_id
1 'polypeptide(L)'
;MDGSGREMHPAVAAALSVMPENDGRARLVGSVIREEDGAVAVVVHTARWRYVVVVLRDGDRWITPTLIIGEGIPTQPRLATNFPTMPLAKQSADIRNSLHNDFVWHAVVGTAALDADSVRVVTTLESRKPEIGDDGLVLALVRAQHGERPLVTVTTRDGREESNYQED
;
A
#
# COMPACT_ATOMS: atom_id res chain seq x y z
N MET A 1 11.63 -30.91 8.47
CA MET A 1 11.67 -29.70 9.30
C MET A 1 12.66 -28.78 8.62
N ASP A 2 12.20 -27.83 7.81
CA ASP A 2 13.07 -26.78 7.24
C ASP A 2 12.35 -25.46 7.45
N GLY A 3 12.32 -25.04 8.72
CA GLY A 3 11.88 -23.71 9.12
C GLY A 3 13.03 -22.74 8.88
N SER A 4 13.22 -22.33 7.64
CA SER A 4 13.98 -21.12 7.33
C SER A 4 13.22 -19.97 8.01
N GLY A 5 13.64 -19.63 9.23
CA GLY A 5 13.13 -18.47 9.95
C GLY A 5 13.39 -17.26 9.07
N ARG A 6 12.38 -16.85 8.30
CA ARG A 6 12.47 -15.70 7.42
C ARG A 6 12.70 -14.51 8.35
N GLU A 7 13.95 -14.07 8.42
CA GLU A 7 14.33 -12.97 9.28
C GLU A 7 13.48 -11.76 8.87
N MET A 8 12.75 -11.21 9.84
CA MET A 8 11.81 -10.13 9.58
C MET A 8 12.60 -8.89 9.20
N HIS A 9 12.33 -8.32 8.02
CA HIS A 9 13.03 -7.14 7.53
C HIS A 9 12.98 -6.00 8.57
N PRO A 10 14.08 -5.29 8.87
CA PRO A 10 14.13 -4.28 9.94
C PRO A 10 13.08 -3.17 9.81
N ALA A 11 12.76 -2.75 8.58
CA ALA A 11 11.68 -1.79 8.34
C ALA A 11 10.29 -2.31 8.77
N VAL A 12 10.04 -3.62 8.65
CA VAL A 12 8.78 -4.24 9.11
C VAL A 12 8.75 -4.26 10.64
N ALA A 13 9.88 -4.56 11.29
CA ALA A 13 9.99 -4.47 12.75
C ALA A 13 9.71 -3.04 13.24
N ALA A 14 10.29 -2.04 12.58
CA ALA A 14 10.06 -0.63 12.87
C ALA A 14 8.57 -0.26 12.71
N ALA A 15 7.93 -0.67 11.61
CA ALA A 15 6.51 -0.44 11.38
C ALA A 15 5.61 -1.05 12.47
N LEU A 16 5.92 -2.27 12.93
CA LEU A 16 5.14 -2.93 13.99
C LEU A 16 5.33 -2.25 15.35
N SER A 17 6.51 -1.70 15.62
CA SER A 17 6.84 -1.05 16.90
C SER A 17 6.08 0.26 17.15
N VAL A 18 5.55 0.90 16.10
CA VAL A 18 4.79 2.15 16.19
C VAL A 18 3.28 1.97 16.20
N MET A 19 2.80 0.72 16.22
CA MET A 19 1.36 0.44 16.24
C MET A 19 0.75 0.79 17.61
N PRO A 20 -0.44 1.43 17.65
CA PRO A 20 -1.10 1.73 18.91
C PRO A 20 -1.42 0.45 19.70
N GLU A 21 -0.93 0.35 20.93
CA GLU A 21 -1.15 -0.82 21.79
C GLU A 21 -2.65 -1.04 22.11
N ASN A 22 -3.41 0.06 22.16
CA ASN A 22 -4.84 0.05 22.52
C ASN A 22 -5.75 -0.55 21.43
N ASP A 23 -5.24 -0.77 20.22
CA ASP A 23 -6.01 -1.35 19.11
C ASP A 23 -5.89 -2.88 19.01
N GLY A 24 -5.21 -3.51 19.98
CA GLY A 24 -5.00 -4.95 20.06
C GLY A 24 -3.73 -5.41 19.34
N ARG A 25 -3.57 -6.73 19.21
CA ARG A 25 -2.34 -7.31 18.64
C ARG A 25 -2.19 -6.94 17.17
N ALA A 26 -1.12 -6.21 16.86
CA ALA A 26 -0.70 -5.93 15.49
C ALA A 26 -0.25 -7.19 14.75
N ARG A 27 -0.69 -7.35 13.50
CA ARG A 27 -0.35 -8.46 12.60
C ARG A 27 0.06 -7.90 11.25
N LEU A 28 1.22 -8.31 10.76
CA LEU A 28 1.64 -8.05 9.39
C LEU A 28 0.68 -8.73 8.40
N VAL A 29 0.25 -7.97 7.40
CA VAL A 29 -0.63 -8.45 6.32
C VAL A 29 0.14 -8.53 5.01
N GLY A 30 0.91 -7.49 4.70
CA GLY A 30 1.70 -7.42 3.49
C GLY A 30 2.74 -6.32 3.57
N SER A 31 3.73 -6.37 2.69
CA SER A 31 4.74 -5.33 2.58
C SER A 31 5.29 -5.23 1.16
N VAL A 32 5.62 -4.02 0.73
CA VAL A 32 6.39 -3.75 -0.48
C VAL A 32 7.73 -3.17 -0.06
N ILE A 33 8.82 -3.85 -0.40
CA ILE A 33 10.19 -3.47 -0.06
C ILE A 33 10.85 -2.84 -1.28
N ARG A 34 11.31 -1.59 -1.14
CA ARG A 34 12.14 -0.87 -2.11
C ARG A 34 13.46 -0.48 -1.46
N GLU A 35 14.23 -1.50 -1.11
CA GLU A 35 15.46 -1.33 -0.34
C GLU A 35 16.49 -0.46 -1.07
N GLU A 36 16.58 -0.59 -2.40
CA GLU A 36 17.43 0.22 -3.28
C GLU A 36 17.12 1.72 -3.24
N ASP A 37 15.85 2.08 -3.03
CA ASP A 37 15.39 3.46 -2.90
C ASP A 37 15.19 3.87 -1.43
N GLY A 38 15.57 3.02 -0.48
CA GLY A 38 15.45 3.31 0.96
C GLY A 38 14.00 3.46 1.45
N ALA A 39 13.04 2.71 0.90
CA ALA A 39 11.64 2.82 1.32
C ALA A 39 10.93 1.46 1.42
N VAL A 40 10.03 1.31 2.37
CA VAL A 40 9.21 0.12 2.56
C VAL A 40 7.79 0.53 2.94
N ALA A 41 6.77 -0.03 2.29
CA ALA A 41 5.39 0.12 2.72
C ALA A 41 4.94 -1.16 3.42
N VAL A 42 4.27 -1.05 4.56
CA VAL A 42 3.84 -2.16 5.39
C VAL A 42 2.35 -2.00 5.70
N VAL A 43 1.58 -3.04 5.45
CA VAL A 43 0.17 -3.13 5.86
C VAL A 43 0.08 -3.95 7.13
N VAL A 44 -0.49 -3.35 8.17
CA VAL A 44 -0.65 -3.96 9.49
C VAL A 44 -2.13 -3.99 9.85
N HIS A 45 -2.65 -5.13 10.27
CA HIS A 45 -3.97 -5.19 10.91
C HIS A 45 -3.82 -5.21 12.42
N THR A 46 -4.67 -4.46 13.11
CA THR A 46 -4.96 -4.63 14.52
C THR A 46 -6.32 -5.32 14.69
N ALA A 47 -6.91 -5.30 15.88
CA ALA A 47 -8.25 -5.85 16.07
C ALA A 47 -9.33 -4.98 15.40
N ARG A 48 -9.04 -3.70 15.13
CA ARG A 48 -10.03 -2.70 14.69
C ARG A 48 -9.70 -2.05 13.35
N TRP A 49 -8.42 -1.91 13.05
CA TRP A 49 -7.95 -1.06 11.97
C TRP A 49 -6.94 -1.77 11.09
N ARG A 50 -6.95 -1.43 9.81
CA ARG A 50 -5.86 -1.68 8.86
C ARG A 50 -5.05 -0.40 8.76
N TYR A 51 -3.77 -0.49 9.07
CA TYR A 51 -2.81 0.58 8.97
C TYR A 51 -1.89 0.38 7.77
N VAL A 52 -1.57 1.47 7.08
CA VAL A 52 -0.43 1.53 6.16
C VAL A 52 0.67 2.36 6.80
N VAL A 53 1.86 1.77 6.89
CA VAL A 53 3.05 2.42 7.41
C VAL A 53 4.09 2.43 6.31
N VAL A 54 4.48 3.62 5.86
CA VAL A 54 5.69 3.77 5.05
C VAL A 54 6.86 3.93 6.00
N VAL A 55 7.96 3.24 5.75
CA VAL A 55 9.18 3.30 6.55
C VAL A 55 10.30 3.66 5.59
N LEU A 56 11.07 4.68 5.95
CA LEU A 56 12.14 5.20 5.11
C LEU A 56 13.50 4.94 5.74
N ARG A 57 14.52 4.84 4.90
CA ARG A 57 15.90 4.69 5.33
C ARG A 57 16.53 6.08 5.53
N ASP A 58 17.05 6.33 6.72
CA ASP A 58 17.86 7.49 7.06
C ASP A 58 19.24 6.99 7.53
N GLY A 59 20.24 7.10 6.64
CA GLY A 59 21.55 6.46 6.80
C GLY A 59 21.42 4.94 6.94
N ASP A 60 21.81 4.40 8.09
CA ASP A 60 21.74 2.97 8.41
C ASP A 60 20.50 2.58 9.22
N ARG A 61 19.55 3.51 9.40
CA ARG A 61 18.36 3.30 10.22
C ARG A 61 17.10 3.34 9.39
N TRP A 62 16.11 2.56 9.81
CA TRP A 62 14.75 2.63 9.28
C TRP A 62 13.90 3.47 10.22
N ILE A 63 13.32 4.54 9.69
CA ILE A 63 12.49 5.50 10.43
C ILE A 63 11.05 5.48 9.92
N THR A 64 10.11 5.52 10.85
CA THR A 64 8.68 5.59 10.58
C THR A 64 8.24 7.08 10.60
N PRO A 65 7.68 7.63 9.52
CA PRO A 65 7.02 8.94 9.54
C PRO A 65 5.79 8.91 10.45
N THR A 66 5.40 10.08 10.94
CA THR A 66 4.33 10.29 11.94
C THR A 66 2.93 9.89 11.46
N LEU A 67 2.70 9.70 10.16
CA LEU A 67 1.36 9.48 9.62
C LEU A 67 1.06 8.00 9.37
N ILE A 68 0.18 7.46 10.21
CA ILE A 68 -0.40 6.14 10.13
C ILE A 68 -1.86 6.31 9.65
N ILE A 69 -2.20 5.85 8.45
CA ILE A 69 -3.60 5.90 7.98
C ILE A 69 -4.29 4.60 8.39
N GLY A 70 -5.22 4.70 9.33
CA GLY A 70 -6.08 3.61 9.76
C GLY A 70 -7.41 3.61 9.00
N GLU A 71 -7.71 2.52 8.31
CA GLU A 71 -9.04 2.26 7.74
C GLU A 71 -9.70 1.09 8.43
N GLY A 72 -11.03 1.12 8.57
CA GLY A 72 -11.75 -0.02 9.15
C GLY A 72 -11.49 -1.28 8.32
N ILE A 73 -11.11 -2.36 9.00
CA ILE A 73 -10.81 -3.65 8.36
C ILE A 73 -12.02 -4.04 7.49
N PRO A 74 -11.82 -4.43 6.21
CA PRO A 74 -12.91 -4.92 5.40
C PRO A 74 -13.58 -6.12 6.07
N THR A 75 -14.84 -5.96 6.48
CA THR A 75 -15.66 -7.03 7.07
C THR A 75 -16.62 -7.65 6.06
N GLN A 76 -16.80 -7.01 4.91
CA GLN A 76 -17.66 -7.49 3.84
C GLN A 76 -16.87 -8.37 2.86
N PRO A 77 -17.51 -9.38 2.25
CA PRO A 77 -16.91 -10.14 1.15
C PRO A 77 -16.46 -9.23 0.02
N ARG A 78 -15.40 -9.63 -0.71
CA ARG A 78 -15.00 -8.97 -1.95
C ARG A 78 -16.19 -8.93 -2.91
N LEU A 79 -16.43 -7.77 -3.49
CA LEU A 79 -17.44 -7.62 -4.53
C LEU A 79 -17.02 -8.36 -5.81
N ALA A 80 -18.00 -8.84 -6.56
CA ALA A 80 -17.76 -9.49 -7.84
C ALA A 80 -17.12 -8.54 -8.86
N THR A 81 -17.55 -7.28 -8.85
CA THR A 81 -17.10 -6.18 -9.70
C THR A 81 -16.94 -4.91 -8.86
N ASN A 82 -15.98 -4.06 -9.20
CA ASN A 82 -15.87 -2.72 -8.60
C ASN A 82 -16.82 -1.74 -9.30
N PHE A 83 -17.01 -0.56 -8.69
CA PHE A 83 -17.69 0.54 -9.37
C PHE A 83 -16.70 1.22 -10.31
N PRO A 84 -17.11 1.63 -11.53
CA PRO A 84 -16.19 2.22 -12.52
C PRO A 84 -15.37 3.43 -12.02
N THR A 85 -15.88 4.14 -11.02
CA THR A 85 -15.26 5.34 -10.41
C THR A 85 -14.42 5.04 -9.17
N MET A 86 -14.35 3.78 -8.73
CA MET A 86 -13.58 3.31 -7.57
C MET A 86 -12.84 2.04 -7.95
N PRO A 87 -11.75 2.13 -8.73
CA PRO A 87 -11.04 0.96 -9.23
C PRO A 87 -10.49 0.09 -8.10
N LEU A 88 -10.23 0.68 -6.92
CA LEU A 88 -10.00 -0.02 -5.68
C LEU A 88 -10.96 0.50 -4.60
N ALA A 89 -11.55 -0.40 -3.81
CA ALA A 89 -12.31 0.01 -2.64
C ALA A 89 -11.35 0.52 -1.54
N LYS A 90 -11.64 1.72 -1.00
CA LYS A 90 -10.88 2.41 0.06
C LYS A 90 -9.41 2.64 -0.30
N GLN A 91 -9.19 3.50 -1.30
CA GLN A 91 -7.85 3.95 -1.71
C GLN A 91 -7.36 5.06 -0.77
N SER A 92 -6.30 4.80 0.00
CA SER A 92 -5.54 5.86 0.68
C SER A 92 -4.20 6.04 -0.03
N ALA A 93 -3.90 7.26 -0.49
CA ALA A 93 -2.75 7.54 -1.35
C ALA A 93 -1.67 8.46 -0.73
N ASP A 94 -1.89 9.04 0.45
CA ASP A 94 -1.05 10.16 0.91
C ASP A 94 -0.25 9.83 2.18
N ILE A 95 0.98 9.33 2.00
CA ILE A 95 2.03 9.43 3.02
C ILE A 95 3.21 10.18 2.37
N ARG A 96 3.10 11.51 2.35
CA ARG A 96 4.13 12.39 1.84
C ARG A 96 5.25 12.48 2.86
N ASN A 97 6.45 12.03 2.50
CA ASN A 97 7.65 12.34 3.27
C ASN A 97 8.81 12.62 2.31
N SER A 98 9.34 13.83 2.40
CA SER A 98 10.41 14.38 1.58
C SER A 98 11.77 14.28 2.30
N LEU A 99 12.17 13.08 2.74
CA LEU A 99 13.59 12.86 3.09
C LEU A 99 14.50 13.11 1.88
N HIS A 100 13.92 13.04 0.68
CA HIS A 100 14.53 13.45 -0.58
C HIS A 100 13.81 14.69 -1.11
N ASN A 101 14.57 15.64 -1.66
CA ASN A 101 14.01 16.87 -2.22
C ASN A 101 13.40 16.67 -3.63
N ASP A 102 13.73 15.57 -4.30
CA ASP A 102 13.41 15.39 -5.72
C ASP A 102 12.04 14.75 -5.98
N PHE A 103 11.49 14.01 -5.01
CA PHE A 103 10.21 13.31 -5.14
C PHE A 103 9.54 13.06 -3.79
N VAL A 104 8.28 12.63 -3.83
CA VAL A 104 7.54 12.13 -2.67
C VAL A 104 7.18 10.66 -2.86
N TRP A 105 7.09 9.92 -1.77
CA TRP A 105 6.53 8.57 -1.78
C TRP A 105 5.01 8.60 -1.70
N HIS A 106 4.37 7.73 -2.48
CA HIS A 106 2.95 7.43 -2.40
C HIS A 106 2.77 5.93 -2.17
N ALA A 107 2.11 5.59 -1.06
CA ALA A 107 1.60 4.24 -0.84
C ALA A 107 0.17 4.19 -1.35
N VAL A 108 -0.10 3.29 -2.29
CA VAL A 108 -1.46 2.97 -2.75
C VAL A 108 -1.85 1.65 -2.10
N VAL A 109 -2.86 1.70 -1.23
CA VAL A 109 -3.49 0.51 -0.68
C VAL A 109 -4.95 0.47 -1.13
N GLY A 110 -5.49 -0.72 -1.35
CA GLY A 110 -6.91 -0.88 -1.60
C GLY A 110 -7.29 -2.34 -1.72
N THR A 111 -8.56 -2.59 -1.98
CA THR A 111 -9.07 -3.94 -2.24
C THR A 111 -9.63 -4.02 -3.67
N ALA A 112 -9.11 -4.96 -4.46
CA ALA A 112 -9.57 -5.26 -5.81
C ALA A 112 -10.77 -6.21 -5.80
N ALA A 113 -11.69 -6.02 -6.74
CA ALA A 113 -12.82 -6.93 -6.97
C ALA A 113 -12.38 -8.34 -7.36
N LEU A 114 -13.29 -9.32 -7.28
CA LEU A 114 -13.00 -10.72 -7.61
C LEU A 114 -12.69 -10.94 -9.09
N ASP A 115 -13.25 -10.11 -9.98
CA ASP A 115 -13.00 -10.12 -11.42
C ASP A 115 -11.74 -9.35 -11.83
N ALA A 116 -11.07 -8.67 -10.90
CA ALA A 116 -9.81 -8.00 -11.19
C ALA A 116 -8.73 -9.02 -11.61
N ASP A 117 -8.06 -8.72 -12.72
CA ASP A 117 -6.98 -9.51 -13.29
C ASP A 117 -5.62 -8.87 -13.00
N SER A 118 -5.52 -7.56 -13.20
CA SER A 118 -4.28 -6.82 -12.91
C SER A 118 -4.56 -5.40 -12.42
N VAL A 119 -3.60 -4.86 -11.67
CA VAL A 119 -3.59 -3.46 -11.26
C VAL A 119 -2.32 -2.82 -11.77
N ARG A 120 -2.44 -1.57 -12.23
CA ARG A 120 -1.32 -0.71 -12.59
C ARG A 120 -1.42 0.58 -11.80
N VAL A 121 -0.29 0.99 -11.23
CA VAL A 121 -0.12 2.27 -10.56
C VAL A 121 0.92 3.07 -11.34
N VAL A 122 0.54 4.25 -11.81
CA VAL A 122 1.33 5.08 -12.71
C VAL A 122 1.49 6.47 -12.12
N THR A 123 2.70 6.99 -12.23
CA THR A 123 3.10 8.38 -11.98
C THR A 123 3.97 8.84 -13.15
N THR A 124 4.32 10.10 -13.17
CA THR A 124 5.26 10.70 -14.11
C THR A 124 6.65 10.11 -13.95
N LEU A 125 7.01 9.67 -12.74
CA LEU A 125 8.34 9.14 -12.43
C LEU A 125 8.45 7.63 -12.66
N GLU A 126 7.36 6.87 -12.55
CA GLU A 126 7.38 5.41 -12.75
C GLU A 126 6.00 4.76 -12.95
N SER A 127 6.02 3.52 -13.44
CA SER A 127 4.86 2.63 -13.51
C SER A 127 5.16 1.31 -12.79
N ARG A 128 4.23 0.87 -11.93
CA ARG A 128 4.30 -0.40 -11.19
C ARG A 128 3.04 -1.23 -11.42
N LYS A 129 3.20 -2.54 -11.38
CA LYS A 129 2.11 -3.53 -11.41
C LYS A 129 2.15 -4.33 -10.11
N PRO A 130 1.48 -3.87 -9.04
CA PRO A 130 1.44 -4.62 -7.79
C PRO A 130 0.71 -5.95 -7.96
N GLU A 131 1.08 -6.93 -7.15
CA GLU A 131 0.33 -8.18 -7.04
C GLU A 131 -1.03 -7.92 -6.35
N ILE A 132 -2.04 -8.72 -6.73
CA ILE A 132 -3.32 -8.77 -6.04
C ILE A 132 -3.26 -9.96 -5.10
N GLY A 133 -3.31 -9.71 -3.79
CA GLY A 133 -3.36 -10.78 -2.78
C GLY A 133 -4.63 -11.63 -2.91
N ASP A 134 -4.63 -12.81 -2.28
CA ASP A 134 -5.79 -13.72 -2.28
C ASP A 134 -7.07 -13.06 -1.72
N ASP A 135 -6.90 -12.17 -0.74
CA ASP A 135 -7.96 -11.35 -0.15
C ASP A 135 -8.29 -10.09 -0.96
N GLY A 136 -7.68 -9.94 -2.13
CA GLY A 136 -7.83 -8.78 -3.01
C GLY A 136 -7.01 -7.58 -2.58
N LEU A 137 -6.19 -7.67 -1.53
CA LEU A 137 -5.34 -6.57 -1.11
C LEU A 137 -4.36 -6.22 -2.22
N VAL A 138 -4.32 -4.94 -2.55
CA VAL A 138 -3.32 -4.36 -3.43
C VAL A 138 -2.50 -3.38 -2.60
N LEU A 139 -1.18 -3.49 -2.69
CA LEU A 139 -0.23 -2.57 -2.09
C LEU A 139 0.82 -2.18 -3.12
N ALA A 140 0.98 -0.88 -3.36
CA ALA A 140 2.06 -0.34 -4.18
C ALA A 140 2.75 0.81 -3.45
N LEU A 141 4.04 0.98 -3.71
CA LEU A 141 4.84 2.11 -3.25
C LEU A 141 5.57 2.72 -4.45
N VAL A 142 5.17 3.94 -4.82
CA VAL A 142 5.66 4.65 -6.01
C VAL A 142 6.19 6.03 -5.65
N ARG A 143 7.21 6.48 -6.38
CA ARG A 143 7.71 7.84 -6.37
C ARG A 143 6.81 8.71 -7.26
N ALA A 144 6.50 9.92 -6.82
CA ALA A 144 5.74 10.89 -7.61
C ALA A 144 6.35 12.30 -7.46
N GLN A 145 6.02 13.19 -8.39
CA GLN A 145 6.33 14.61 -8.22
C GLN A 145 5.52 15.22 -7.06
N HIS A 146 6.00 16.32 -6.50
CA HIS A 146 5.26 17.04 -5.46
C HIS A 146 3.89 17.50 -6.00
N GLY A 147 2.81 17.08 -5.34
CA GLY A 147 1.44 17.42 -5.73
C GLY A 147 0.83 16.48 -6.78
N GLU A 148 1.60 15.57 -7.35
CA GLU A 148 1.10 14.53 -8.24
C GLU A 148 0.28 13.48 -7.47
N ARG A 149 -0.79 12.98 -8.07
CA ARG A 149 -1.55 11.83 -7.57
C ARG A 149 -1.33 10.64 -8.51
N PRO A 150 -1.02 9.44 -7.99
CA PRO A 150 -0.90 8.25 -8.83
C PRO A 150 -2.22 7.92 -9.55
N LEU A 151 -2.11 7.65 -10.85
CA LEU A 151 -3.16 7.01 -11.64
C LEU A 151 -3.18 5.52 -11.33
N VAL A 152 -4.32 5.03 -10.87
CA VAL A 152 -4.56 3.62 -10.59
C VAL A 152 -5.54 3.09 -11.60
N THR A 153 -5.13 2.08 -12.36
CA THR A 153 -5.95 1.38 -13.34
C THR A 153 -6.08 -0.08 -12.93
N VAL A 154 -7.31 -0.60 -12.94
CA VAL A 154 -7.61 -2.01 -12.76
C VAL A 154 -8.15 -2.58 -14.06
N THR A 155 -7.53 -3.64 -14.54
CA THR A 155 -8.02 -4.42 -15.67
C THR A 155 -8.73 -5.65 -15.13
N THR A 156 -9.97 -5.86 -15.54
CA THR A 156 -10.78 -7.04 -15.17
C THR A 156 -10.54 -8.20 -16.15
N ARG A 157 -10.91 -9.42 -15.76
CA ARG A 157 -10.75 -10.63 -16.59
C ARG A 157 -11.53 -10.60 -17.91
N ASP A 158 -12.60 -9.82 -17.96
CA ASP A 158 -13.39 -9.59 -19.18
C ASP A 158 -12.82 -8.46 -20.07
N GLY A 159 -11.69 -7.86 -19.67
CA GLY A 159 -10.95 -6.85 -20.44
C GLY A 159 -11.43 -5.40 -20.22
N ARG A 160 -12.37 -5.14 -19.31
CA ARG A 160 -12.72 -3.77 -18.92
C ARG A 160 -11.56 -3.13 -18.15
N GLU A 161 -11.44 -1.80 -18.28
CA GLU A 161 -10.49 -1.00 -17.53
C GLU A 161 -11.23 0.05 -16.71
N GLU A 162 -10.89 0.13 -15.42
CA GLU A 162 -11.43 1.11 -14.47
C GLU A 162 -10.26 1.94 -13.94
N SER A 163 -10.38 3.26 -13.92
CA SER A 163 -9.30 4.16 -13.47
C SER A 163 -9.82 5.23 -12.52
N ASN A 164 -8.96 5.67 -11.58
CA ASN A 164 -9.32 6.69 -10.58
C ASN A 164 -9.21 8.13 -11.10
N TYR A 165 -9.20 8.32 -12.42
CA TYR A 165 -9.16 9.66 -13.02
C TYR A 165 -10.49 10.37 -12.71
N GLN A 166 -10.44 11.43 -11.90
CA GLN A 166 -11.52 12.42 -11.84
C GLN A 166 -11.12 13.54 -12.78
N GLU A 167 -11.92 13.79 -13.82
CA GLU A 167 -11.85 15.06 -14.54
C GLU A 167 -12.18 16.16 -13.53
N ASP A 168 -11.27 17.14 -13.38
CA ASP A 168 -11.53 18.40 -12.67
C ASP A 168 -12.54 19.27 -13.43
#